data_AF-A0A7R9M434-F1
#
_entry.id   AF-A0A7R9M434-F1
#
_cell.length_a   1.000
_cell.length_b   1.000
_cell.length_c   1.000
_cell.angle_alpha   90.00
_cell.angle_beta   90.00
_cell.angle_gamma   90.00
#
_symmetry.space_group_name_H-M   'P 1'
#
loop_
_entity.id
_entity.type
_entity.pdbx_description
1 polymer ?
#
loop_
_entity_poly.entity_id
_entity_poly.type
_entity_poly.pdbx_seq_one_letter_code
_entity_poly.pdbx_strand_id
1 'polypeptide(L)'
;MNQITFASFTKRCPSCFVNFAKIFIHMSCSRNHSKFLTVMNTTTAEYYPKKQMLTELSYGMSDNFANGAYNSCVNVQFPSSGTTVMQLLCGSYGADQCSPTRFLESIGKKDIAPFQIDFHLLDAKTHANVMDVKPIGCNEAPQPFSNKPCTCVDCPVRCVPKPYPTPAKPWIIWGVDGMWLIMGIVYYLIVVIIIGVALF
;
A
#
# COMPACT_ATOMS: atom_id res chain seq x y z
N MET A 1 4.90 -19.36 -15.69
CA MET A 1 5.02 -18.01 -15.09
C MET A 1 3.79 -17.77 -14.27
N ASN A 2 3.96 -17.62 -12.96
CA ASN A 2 2.87 -17.70 -11.98
C ASN A 2 1.79 -16.67 -12.27
N GLN A 3 0.55 -17.16 -12.35
CA GLN A 3 -0.68 -16.38 -12.30
C GLN A 3 -0.70 -15.61 -10.98
N ILE A 4 -0.08 -14.42 -10.91
CA ILE A 4 -0.38 -13.45 -9.86
C ILE A 4 -1.83 -13.05 -10.13
N THR A 5 -2.75 -13.75 -9.49
CA THR A 5 -4.17 -13.45 -9.67
C THR A 5 -4.40 -12.06 -9.12
N PHE A 6 -4.85 -11.14 -9.98
CA PHE A 6 -5.24 -9.77 -9.62
C PHE A 6 -6.25 -9.72 -8.44
N ALA A 7 -6.94 -10.85 -8.20
CA ALA A 7 -7.83 -11.11 -7.08
C ALA A 7 -7.16 -11.02 -5.69
N SER A 8 -5.83 -11.18 -5.57
CA SER A 8 -5.15 -10.98 -4.30
C SER A 8 -5.09 -9.49 -3.90
N PHE A 9 -5.00 -8.58 -4.88
CA PHE A 9 -5.00 -7.13 -4.63
C PHE A 9 -6.38 -6.61 -4.20
N THR A 10 -7.45 -7.16 -4.78
CA THR A 10 -8.84 -6.72 -4.51
C THR A 10 -9.26 -6.95 -3.06
N LYS A 11 -8.76 -8.02 -2.42
CA LYS A 11 -9.17 -8.41 -1.06
C LYS A 11 -8.51 -7.60 0.06
N ARG A 12 -7.29 -7.08 -0.14
CA ARG A 12 -6.52 -6.34 0.88
C ARG A 12 -6.91 -4.86 0.91
N CYS A 13 -6.85 -4.19 -0.24
CA CYS A 13 -7.15 -2.77 -0.34
C CYS A 13 -7.97 -2.50 -1.62
N PRO A 14 -9.31 -2.36 -1.50
CA PRO A 14 -10.16 -2.14 -2.67
C PRO A 14 -9.88 -0.79 -3.34
N SER A 15 -9.46 0.25 -2.60
CA SER A 15 -9.18 1.58 -3.16
C SER A 15 -7.99 1.54 -4.13
N CYS A 16 -6.93 0.83 -3.76
CA CYS A 16 -5.78 0.56 -4.61
C CYS A 16 -6.21 -0.11 -5.92
N PHE A 17 -6.98 -1.20 -5.81
CA PHE A 17 -7.44 -1.93 -7.00
C PHE A 17 -8.33 -1.07 -7.91
N VAL A 18 -9.24 -0.28 -7.35
CA VAL A 18 -10.12 0.56 -8.17
C VAL A 18 -9.33 1.66 -8.88
N ASN A 19 -8.34 2.28 -8.25
CA ASN A 19 -7.47 3.25 -8.93
C ASN A 19 -6.65 2.58 -10.04
N PHE A 20 -6.07 1.40 -9.76
CA PHE A 20 -5.36 0.62 -10.77
C PHE A 20 -6.26 0.27 -11.95
N ALA A 21 -7.46 -0.26 -11.69
CA ALA A 21 -8.44 -0.60 -12.72
C ALA A 21 -8.89 0.63 -13.52
N LYS A 22 -9.05 1.79 -12.88
CA LYS A 22 -9.42 3.04 -13.55
C LYS A 22 -8.43 3.43 -14.64
N ILE A 23 -7.13 3.18 -14.48
CA ILE A 23 -6.13 3.46 -15.52
C ILE A 23 -6.53 2.77 -16.83
N PHE A 24 -6.82 1.47 -16.77
CA PHE A 24 -7.17 0.65 -17.93
C PHE A 24 -8.62 0.85 -18.38
N ILE A 25 -9.56 1.05 -17.46
CA ILE A 25 -10.97 1.34 -17.79
C ILE A 25 -11.07 2.65 -18.58
N HIS A 26 -10.35 3.69 -18.17
CA HIS A 26 -10.35 4.96 -18.90
C HIS A 26 -9.61 4.87 -20.23
N MET A 27 -8.57 4.04 -20.32
CA MET A 27 -7.89 3.77 -21.59
C MET A 27 -8.81 3.07 -22.60
N SER A 28 -9.52 2.02 -22.17
CA SER A 28 -10.27 1.14 -23.08
C SER A 28 -11.72 1.54 -23.30
N CYS A 29 -12.38 2.16 -22.32
CA CYS A 29 -13.85 2.34 -22.33
C CYS A 29 -14.31 3.79 -22.11
N SER A 30 -13.38 4.75 -21.95
CA SER A 30 -13.78 6.16 -21.79
C SER A 30 -14.37 6.73 -23.08
N ARG A 31 -15.49 7.44 -22.97
CA ARG A 31 -16.10 8.16 -24.11
C ARG A 31 -15.20 9.26 -24.68
N ASN A 32 -14.28 9.78 -23.85
CA ASN A 32 -13.38 10.87 -24.20
C ASN A 32 -11.93 10.37 -24.39
N HIS A 33 -11.72 9.08 -24.69
CA HIS A 33 -10.39 8.48 -24.77
C HIS A 33 -9.46 9.16 -25.79
N SER A 34 -10.00 9.74 -26.85
CA SER A 34 -9.25 10.47 -27.88
C SER A 34 -8.64 11.78 -27.41
N LYS A 35 -9.06 12.31 -26.24
CA LYS A 35 -8.50 13.54 -25.69
C LYS A 35 -7.15 13.33 -25.01
N PHE A 36 -6.88 12.13 -24.49
CA PHE A 36 -5.71 11.85 -23.67
C PHE A 36 -4.90 10.65 -24.14
N LEU A 37 -5.35 9.97 -25.20
CA LEU A 37 -4.62 8.91 -25.87
C LEU A 37 -4.17 9.36 -27.26
N THR A 38 -2.90 9.11 -27.58
CA THR A 38 -2.34 9.35 -28.91
C THR A 38 -1.76 8.05 -29.44
N VAL A 39 -2.20 7.64 -30.63
CA VAL A 39 -1.68 6.44 -31.30
C VAL A 39 -0.31 6.76 -31.87
N MET A 40 0.72 6.03 -31.43
CA MET A 40 2.10 6.25 -31.86
C MET A 40 2.46 5.35 -33.05
N ASN A 41 2.20 4.05 -32.92
CA ASN A 41 2.48 3.07 -33.97
C ASN A 41 1.33 2.09 -34.15
N THR A 42 1.11 1.70 -35.40
CA THR A 42 0.13 0.69 -35.82
C THR A 42 0.75 -0.25 -36.82
N THR A 43 0.30 -1.50 -36.83
CA THR A 43 0.64 -2.51 -37.84
C THR A 43 -0.63 -3.04 -38.51
N THR A 44 -0.51 -3.67 -39.67
CA THR A 44 -1.65 -4.34 -40.30
C THR A 44 -2.00 -5.62 -39.54
N ALA A 45 -3.26 -5.82 -39.20
CA ALA A 45 -3.68 -7.01 -38.47
C ALA A 45 -3.55 -8.27 -39.34
N GLU A 46 -2.84 -9.28 -38.83
CA GLU A 46 -2.55 -10.53 -39.55
C GLU A 46 -3.83 -11.25 -40.01
N TYR A 47 -4.82 -11.36 -39.12
CA TYR A 47 -6.10 -12.01 -39.40
C TYR A 47 -7.12 -11.12 -40.13
N TYR A 48 -6.91 -9.80 -40.12
CA TYR A 48 -7.83 -8.83 -40.72
C TYR A 48 -7.04 -7.79 -41.51
N PRO A 49 -6.59 -8.10 -42.74
CA PRO A 49 -5.66 -7.25 -43.50
C PRO A 49 -6.21 -5.86 -43.85
N LYS A 50 -7.53 -5.64 -43.71
CA LYS A 50 -8.17 -4.32 -43.87
C LYS A 50 -8.22 -3.49 -42.57
N LYS A 51 -7.75 -4.03 -41.45
CA LYS A 51 -7.76 -3.37 -40.13
C LYS A 51 -6.33 -3.13 -39.66
N GLN A 52 -6.14 -1.99 -38.99
CA GLN A 52 -4.90 -1.68 -38.29
C GLN A 52 -5.00 -2.15 -36.84
N MET A 53 -3.93 -2.78 -36.36
CA MET A 53 -3.70 -3.19 -34.99
C MET A 53 -2.76 -2.18 -34.32
N LEU A 54 -3.16 -1.72 -33.15
CA LEU A 54 -2.34 -0.83 -32.32
C LEU A 54 -1.13 -1.57 -31.76
N THR A 55 0.08 -1.04 -31.94
CA THR A 55 1.30 -1.61 -31.37
C THR A 55 1.92 -0.74 -30.29
N GLU A 56 1.68 0.57 -30.34
CA GLU A 56 2.22 1.54 -29.38
C GLU A 56 1.25 2.69 -29.16
N LEU A 57 1.03 3.03 -27.89
CA LEU A 57 0.06 4.02 -27.45
C LEU A 57 0.69 4.98 -26.45
N SER A 58 0.56 6.27 -26.67
CA SER A 58 0.91 7.31 -25.71
C SER A 58 -0.32 7.69 -24.88
N TYR A 59 -0.19 7.73 -23.56
CA TYR A 59 -1.28 7.99 -22.62
C TYR A 59 -0.91 9.14 -21.66
N GLY A 60 -1.57 10.29 -21.85
CA GLY A 60 -1.48 11.44 -20.95
C GLY A 60 -2.36 11.30 -19.71
N MET A 61 -1.76 11.42 -18.53
CA MET A 61 -2.42 11.26 -17.24
C MET A 61 -2.08 12.42 -16.30
N SER A 62 -3.07 12.86 -15.53
CA SER A 62 -2.89 13.89 -14.50
C SER A 62 -1.92 13.42 -13.41
N ASP A 63 -0.94 14.25 -13.07
CA ASP A 63 -0.01 14.01 -11.96
C ASP A 63 -0.73 13.68 -10.65
N ASN A 64 -1.83 14.39 -10.37
CA ASN A 64 -2.62 14.16 -9.16
C ASN A 64 -3.21 12.75 -9.12
N PHE A 65 -3.74 12.28 -10.25
CA PHE A 65 -4.33 10.94 -10.32
C PHE A 65 -3.27 9.85 -10.18
N ALA A 66 -2.14 9.98 -10.89
CA ALA A 66 -1.07 8.99 -10.83
C ALA A 66 -0.42 8.91 -9.44
N ASN A 67 -0.15 10.05 -8.81
CA ASN A 67 0.34 10.09 -7.43
C ASN A 67 -0.67 9.48 -6.46
N GLY A 68 -1.96 9.78 -6.61
CA GLY A 68 -3.01 9.20 -5.78
C GLY A 68 -3.16 7.69 -5.98
N ALA A 69 -3.06 7.20 -7.21
CA ALA A 69 -3.08 5.78 -7.52
C ALA A 69 -1.88 5.05 -6.89
N TYR A 70 -0.67 5.59 -7.04
CA TYR A 70 0.55 5.06 -6.41
C TYR A 70 0.43 5.05 -4.87
N ASN A 71 0.08 6.18 -4.27
CA ASN A 71 -0.04 6.33 -2.81
C ASN A 71 -1.11 5.43 -2.20
N SER A 72 -2.18 5.12 -2.96
CA SER A 72 -3.21 4.19 -2.50
C SER A 72 -2.73 2.74 -2.37
N CYS A 73 -1.62 2.40 -3.03
CA CYS A 73 -1.11 1.04 -3.15
C CYS A 73 0.26 0.80 -2.51
N VAL A 74 1.04 1.85 -2.21
CA VAL A 74 2.44 1.75 -1.78
C VAL A 74 2.67 0.90 -0.52
N ASN A 75 1.73 0.96 0.43
CA ASN A 75 1.81 0.23 1.70
C ASN A 75 1.04 -1.11 1.69
N VAL A 76 0.40 -1.47 0.57
CA VAL A 76 -0.41 -2.69 0.50
C VAL A 76 0.52 -3.90 0.47
N GLN A 77 0.27 -4.88 1.34
CA GLN A 77 1.08 -6.09 1.38
C GLN A 77 0.49 -7.20 0.49
N PHE A 78 1.38 -7.93 -0.18
CA PHE A 78 1.05 -9.13 -0.92
C PHE A 78 0.96 -10.32 0.05
N PRO A 79 -0.21 -10.97 0.17
CA PRO A 79 -0.46 -11.96 1.22
C PRO A 79 0.40 -13.22 1.11
N SER A 80 0.88 -13.58 -0.09
CA SER A 80 1.64 -14.82 -0.30
C SER A 80 3.14 -14.70 -0.02
N SER A 81 3.73 -13.51 -0.17
CA SER A 81 5.18 -13.30 -0.02
C SER A 81 5.52 -12.44 1.21
N GLY A 82 4.54 -11.75 1.80
CA GLY A 82 4.79 -10.76 2.85
C GLY A 82 5.48 -9.48 2.37
N THR A 83 5.79 -9.37 1.06
CA THR A 83 6.37 -8.17 0.46
C THR A 83 5.28 -7.17 0.08
N THR A 84 5.63 -5.93 -0.23
CA THR A 84 4.65 -4.96 -0.74
C THR A 84 4.19 -5.34 -2.15
N VAL A 85 3.00 -4.90 -2.52
CA VAL A 85 2.46 -5.02 -3.87
C VAL A 85 3.33 -4.26 -4.88
N MET A 86 3.91 -3.13 -4.48
CA MET A 86 4.81 -2.34 -5.31
C MET A 86 6.08 -3.08 -5.68
N GLN A 87 6.57 -4.00 -4.85
CA GLN A 87 7.70 -4.86 -5.22
C GLN A 87 7.45 -5.61 -6.53
N LEU A 88 6.20 -5.99 -6.78
CA LEU A 88 5.82 -6.70 -7.98
C LEU A 88 5.44 -5.75 -9.12
N LEU A 89 4.64 -4.71 -8.84
CA LEU A 89 4.13 -3.80 -9.87
C LEU A 89 5.22 -2.91 -10.48
N CYS A 90 6.27 -2.60 -9.72
CA CYS A 90 7.39 -1.79 -10.19
C CYS A 90 8.47 -2.63 -10.90
N GLY A 91 8.26 -3.94 -11.05
CA GLY A 91 9.10 -4.82 -11.85
C GLY A 91 10.57 -4.78 -11.40
N SER A 92 11.47 -4.48 -12.34
CA SER A 92 12.91 -4.46 -12.12
C SER A 92 13.39 -3.42 -11.09
N TYR A 93 12.60 -2.38 -10.83
CA TYR A 93 12.98 -1.33 -9.87
C TYR A 93 12.79 -1.76 -8.41
N GLY A 94 11.96 -2.78 -8.15
CA GLY A 94 11.57 -3.18 -6.79
C GLY A 94 10.76 -2.09 -6.07
N ALA A 95 10.47 -2.32 -4.78
CA ALA A 95 9.68 -1.41 -3.96
C ALA A 95 10.45 -0.13 -3.57
N ASP A 96 11.74 -0.24 -3.25
CA ASP A 96 12.53 0.85 -2.67
C ASP A 96 12.79 1.99 -3.65
N GLN A 97 12.97 1.68 -4.93
CA GLN A 97 13.22 2.67 -5.98
C GLN A 97 11.97 2.94 -6.83
N CYS A 98 10.78 2.57 -6.34
CA CYS A 98 9.56 2.79 -7.09
C CYS A 98 9.01 4.20 -6.90
N SER A 99 8.81 4.89 -8.02
CA SER A 99 8.09 6.16 -8.10
C SER A 99 6.81 6.00 -8.94
N PRO A 100 5.86 6.94 -8.89
CA PRO A 100 4.66 6.90 -9.72
C PRO A 100 4.95 6.74 -11.22
N THR A 101 6.01 7.41 -11.73
CA THR A 101 6.49 7.27 -13.11
C THR A 101 6.92 5.84 -13.42
N ARG A 102 7.82 5.28 -12.60
CA ARG A 102 8.38 3.94 -12.79
C ARG A 102 7.35 2.84 -12.63
N PHE A 103 6.39 3.04 -11.72
CA PHE A 103 5.23 2.16 -11.57
C PHE A 103 4.43 2.09 -12.88
N LEU A 104 4.08 3.24 -13.46
CA LEU A 104 3.33 3.30 -14.72
C LEU A 104 4.15 2.74 -15.91
N GLU A 105 5.43 3.09 -15.99
CA GLU A 105 6.35 2.58 -17.01
C GLU A 105 6.46 1.04 -16.97
N SER A 106 6.58 0.48 -15.77
CA SER A 106 6.66 -0.97 -15.56
C SER A 106 5.41 -1.70 -16.07
N ILE A 107 4.21 -1.21 -15.71
CA ILE A 107 2.95 -1.83 -16.14
C ILE A 107 2.62 -1.59 -17.62
N GLY A 108 3.20 -0.56 -18.25
CA GLY A 108 3.01 -0.22 -19.67
C GLY A 108 3.98 -0.92 -20.61
N LYS A 109 5.04 -1.52 -20.09
CA LYS A 109 6.05 -2.24 -20.87
C LYS A 109 5.44 -3.49 -21.51
N LYS A 110 5.74 -3.72 -22.79
CA LYS A 110 5.26 -4.86 -23.60
C LYS A 110 5.47 -6.28 -23.02
N ASP A 111 6.32 -6.43 -22.01
CA ASP A 111 6.52 -7.72 -21.33
C ASP A 111 5.35 -8.06 -20.38
N ILE A 112 4.78 -7.03 -19.75
CA ILE A 112 3.66 -7.13 -18.81
C ILE A 112 2.34 -6.77 -19.51
N ALA A 113 2.36 -5.72 -20.33
CA ALA A 113 1.23 -5.28 -21.15
C ALA A 113 1.21 -5.99 -22.52
N PRO A 114 0.03 -6.21 -23.13
CA PRO A 114 -0.06 -6.86 -24.44
C PRO A 114 0.59 -6.05 -25.59
N PHE A 115 0.74 -4.75 -25.43
CA PHE A 115 1.40 -3.83 -26.35
C PHE A 115 2.06 -2.70 -25.55
N GLN A 116 2.94 -1.91 -26.19
CA GLN A 116 3.67 -0.84 -25.50
C GLN A 116 2.73 0.34 -25.18
N ILE A 117 2.68 0.73 -23.91
CA ILE A 117 1.91 1.88 -23.43
C ILE A 117 2.86 2.85 -22.73
N ASP A 118 3.05 4.02 -23.33
CA ASP A 118 3.91 5.06 -22.79
C ASP A 118 3.07 6.07 -22.01
N PHE A 119 3.24 6.05 -20.68
CA PHE A 119 2.52 6.94 -19.78
C PHE A 119 3.26 8.26 -19.63
N HIS A 120 2.56 9.37 -19.88
CA HIS A 120 3.06 10.73 -19.65
C HIS A 120 2.28 11.40 -18.53
N LEU A 121 3.03 11.78 -17.51
CA LEU A 121 2.58 12.49 -16.33
C LEU A 121 2.62 13.99 -16.61
N LEU A 122 1.44 14.61 -16.61
CA LEU A 122 1.25 16.00 -17.00
C LEU A 122 0.33 16.70 -15.99
N ASP A 123 0.59 17.97 -15.71
CA ASP A 123 -0.28 18.77 -14.86
C ASP A 123 -1.57 19.15 -15.61
N ALA A 124 -2.72 18.75 -15.07
CA ALA A 124 -4.04 19.02 -15.64
C ALA A 124 -4.36 20.51 -15.76
N LYS A 125 -3.69 21.38 -14.99
CA LYS A 125 -3.86 22.84 -15.09
C LYS A 125 -3.22 23.43 -16.36
N THR A 126 -2.15 22.81 -16.85
CA THR A 126 -1.38 23.30 -18.01
C THR A 126 -1.76 22.56 -19.30
N HIS A 127 -2.19 21.31 -19.19
CA HIS A 127 -2.55 20.48 -20.34
C HIS A 127 -4.01 20.06 -20.26
N ALA A 128 -4.85 20.55 -21.20
CA ALA A 128 -6.26 20.20 -21.27
C ALA A 128 -6.53 18.76 -21.75
N ASN A 129 -5.50 18.09 -22.30
CA ASN A 129 -5.56 16.80 -22.97
C ASN A 129 -5.04 15.65 -22.08
N VAL A 130 -5.44 15.65 -20.81
CA VAL A 130 -5.00 14.62 -19.84
C VAL A 130 -6.19 13.95 -19.18
N MET A 131 -6.01 12.70 -18.77
CA MET A 131 -6.98 12.05 -17.90
C MET A 131 -6.91 12.69 -16.50
N ASP A 132 -7.88 13.54 -16.19
CA ASP A 132 -8.05 14.14 -14.87
C ASP A 132 -9.26 13.51 -14.15
N VAL A 133 -8.98 12.45 -13.40
CA VAL A 133 -9.97 11.75 -12.58
C VAL A 133 -9.52 11.82 -11.13
N LYS A 134 -10.47 12.01 -10.21
CA LYS A 134 -10.15 12.02 -8.78
C LYS A 134 -9.65 10.63 -8.33
N PRO A 135 -8.42 10.53 -7.78
CA PRO A 135 -7.95 9.29 -7.18
C PRO A 135 -8.67 9.03 -5.86
N ILE A 136 -8.86 7.75 -5.51
CA ILE A 136 -9.48 7.34 -4.25
C ILE A 136 -8.38 7.09 -3.22
N GLY A 137 -8.40 7.78 -2.09
CA GLY A 137 -7.43 7.57 -1.02
C GLY A 137 -7.54 6.17 -0.39
N CYS A 138 -6.47 5.68 0.25
CA CYS A 138 -6.52 4.41 0.98
C CYS A 138 -7.44 4.46 2.21
N ASN A 139 -7.69 5.66 2.73
CA ASN A 139 -8.60 5.95 3.84
C ASN A 139 -10.08 6.03 3.44
N GLU A 140 -10.36 6.12 2.13
CA GLU A 140 -11.71 6.25 1.58
C GLU A 140 -12.20 4.90 1.01
N ALA A 141 -13.51 4.65 1.12
CA ALA A 141 -14.12 3.45 0.55
C ALA A 141 -14.48 3.69 -0.93
N PRO A 142 -14.06 2.81 -1.86
CA PRO A 142 -14.35 3.00 -3.27
C PRO A 142 -15.76 2.52 -3.62
N GLN A 143 -16.75 3.39 -3.47
CA GLN A 143 -18.12 3.09 -3.89
C GLN A 143 -18.27 3.18 -5.42
N PRO A 144 -19.09 2.32 -6.06
CA PRO A 144 -19.94 1.27 -5.49
C PRO A 144 -19.24 -0.09 -5.28
N PHE A 145 -17.94 -0.20 -5.59
CA PHE A 145 -17.21 -1.46 -5.57
C PHE A 145 -17.05 -2.05 -4.16
N SER A 146 -16.79 -1.20 -3.16
CA SER A 146 -16.69 -1.59 -1.76
C SER A 146 -17.17 -0.48 -0.84
N ASN A 147 -17.86 -0.87 0.22
CA ASN A 147 -18.30 0.04 1.29
C ASN A 147 -17.27 0.15 2.43
N LYS A 148 -16.17 -0.59 2.36
CA LYS A 148 -15.11 -0.58 3.38
C LYS A 148 -13.81 0.01 2.80
N PRO A 149 -13.15 0.94 3.52
CA PRO A 149 -11.82 1.43 3.19
C PRO A 149 -10.75 0.37 3.51
N CYS A 150 -9.49 0.65 3.16
CA CYS A 150 -8.38 -0.27 3.41
C CYS A 150 -8.06 -0.40 4.91
N THR A 151 -7.42 -1.50 5.30
CA THR A 151 -7.02 -1.75 6.69
C THR A 151 -5.84 -0.86 7.09
N CYS A 152 -5.63 -0.63 8.39
CA CYS A 152 -4.50 0.18 8.89
C CYS A 152 -3.14 -0.42 8.50
N VAL A 153 -3.03 -1.74 8.40
CA VAL A 153 -1.80 -2.42 7.96
C VAL A 153 -1.42 -2.01 6.53
N ASP A 154 -2.42 -1.86 5.65
CA ASP A 154 -2.23 -1.49 4.25
C ASP A 154 -2.34 0.03 4.01
N CYS A 155 -2.71 0.82 5.03
CA CYS A 155 -2.92 2.26 4.96
C CYS A 155 -2.57 2.93 6.31
N PRO A 156 -1.33 3.43 6.48
CA PRO A 156 -0.86 3.97 7.76
C PRO A 156 -1.65 5.22 8.20
N VAL A 157 -2.23 5.96 7.26
CA VAL A 157 -3.07 7.14 7.51
C VAL A 157 -4.33 6.79 8.32
N ARG A 158 -4.76 5.52 8.32
CA ARG A 158 -5.90 5.03 9.11
C ARG A 158 -5.52 4.54 10.49
N CYS A 159 -4.24 4.46 10.83
CA CYS A 159 -3.80 3.90 12.09
C CYS A 159 -4.02 4.90 13.23
N VAL A 160 -4.69 4.43 14.29
CA VAL A 160 -4.80 5.17 15.55
C VAL A 160 -3.53 4.89 16.36
N PRO A 161 -2.88 5.90 16.96
CA PRO A 161 -1.76 5.68 17.85
C PRO A 161 -2.19 4.75 18.98
N LYS A 162 -1.48 3.64 19.17
CA LYS A 162 -1.72 2.79 20.34
C LYS A 162 -1.20 3.51 21.57
N PRO A 163 -1.94 3.54 22.70
CA PRO A 163 -1.39 4.03 23.95
C PRO A 163 -0.20 3.16 24.34
N TYR A 164 0.87 3.79 24.83
CA TYR A 164 2.03 3.06 25.34
C TYR A 164 1.57 2.12 26.47
N PRO A 165 2.07 0.87 26.52
CA PRO A 165 1.77 0.01 27.65
C PRO A 165 2.23 0.74 28.91
N THR A 166 1.31 0.96 29.83
CA THR A 166 1.65 1.53 31.13
C THR A 166 2.70 0.62 31.77
N PRO A 167 3.81 1.16 32.32
CA PRO A 167 4.79 0.34 33.00
C PRO A 167 4.10 -0.49 34.08
N ALA A 168 4.61 -1.71 34.30
CA ALA A 168 4.09 -2.57 35.36
C ALA A 168 4.06 -1.77 36.68
N LYS A 169 2.90 -1.75 37.33
CA LYS A 169 2.75 -1.02 38.59
C LYS A 169 3.81 -1.53 39.58
N PRO A 170 4.60 -0.66 40.22
CA PRO A 170 5.60 -1.10 41.18
C PRO A 170 4.91 -1.89 42.29
N TRP A 171 5.55 -2.97 42.72
CA TRP A 171 5.02 -3.83 43.78
C TRP A 171 5.21 -3.15 45.14
N ILE A 172 4.22 -2.35 45.53
CA ILE A 172 4.22 -1.56 46.75
C ILE A 172 3.20 -2.17 47.71
N ILE A 173 3.63 -2.47 48.94
CA ILE A 173 2.77 -2.91 50.04
C ILE A 173 2.85 -1.79 51.09
N TRP A 174 1.70 -1.16 51.40
CA TRP A 174 1.59 -0.10 52.43
C TRP A 174 2.54 1.10 52.22
N GLY A 175 2.82 1.46 50.97
CA GLY A 175 3.70 2.60 50.64
C GLY A 175 5.19 2.28 50.66
N VAL A 176 5.57 1.04 50.98
CA VAL A 176 6.96 0.55 50.93
C VAL A 176 7.09 -0.49 49.82
N ASP A 177 8.25 -0.53 49.17
CA ASP A 177 8.56 -1.56 48.18
C ASP A 177 8.51 -2.95 48.85
N GLY A 178 7.73 -3.86 48.24
CA GLY A 178 7.46 -5.19 48.80
C GLY A 178 8.71 -6.02 49.05
N MET A 179 9.79 -5.79 48.27
CA MET A 179 11.07 -6.45 48.48
C MET A 179 11.70 -6.05 49.81
N TRP A 180 11.70 -4.74 50.12
CA TRP A 180 12.27 -4.23 51.38
C TRP A 180 11.51 -4.72 52.60
N LEU A 181 10.17 -4.77 52.51
CA LEU A 181 9.32 -5.26 53.59
C LEU A 181 9.60 -6.74 53.89
N ILE A 182 9.71 -7.58 52.86
CA ILE A 182 10.00 -9.01 53.03
C ILE A 182 11.41 -9.20 53.60
N MET A 183 12.41 -8.52 53.05
CA MET A 183 13.80 -8.63 53.52
C MET A 183 13.94 -8.17 54.99
N GLY A 184 13.22 -7.12 55.40
CA GLY A 184 13.17 -6.67 56.79
C GLY A 184 12.57 -7.69 57.75
N ILE A 185 11.46 -8.33 57.37
CA ILE A 185 10.82 -9.39 58.18
C ILE A 185 11.76 -10.59 58.32
N VAL A 186 12.37 -11.05 57.23
CA VAL A 186 13.30 -12.18 57.24
C VAL A 186 14.52 -11.88 58.12
N TYR A 187 15.09 -10.69 58.02
CA TYR A 187 16.22 -10.26 58.85
C TYR A 187 15.86 -10.26 60.35
N TYR A 188 14.69 -9.70 60.70
CA TYR A 188 14.21 -9.66 62.08
C TYR A 188 14.06 -11.07 62.68
N LEU A 189 13.46 -12.00 61.94
CA LEU A 189 13.30 -13.39 62.39
C LEU A 189 14.65 -14.08 62.62
N ILE A 190 15.63 -13.87 61.72
CA ILE A 190 16.98 -14.43 61.88
C ILE A 190 17.67 -13.87 63.13
N VAL A 191 17.58 -12.57 63.39
CA VAL A 191 18.18 -11.95 64.58
C VAL A 191 17.57 -12.49 65.86
N VAL A 192 16.24 -12.65 65.91
CA VAL A 192 15.54 -13.23 67.08
C VAL A 192 15.99 -14.67 67.33
N ILE A 193 16.16 -15.47 66.27
CA ILE A 193 16.66 -16.84 66.38
C ILE A 193 18.10 -16.87 66.92
N ILE A 194 18.99 -16.03 66.40
CA ILE A 194 20.39 -15.98 66.83
C ILE A 194 20.49 -15.57 68.31
N ILE A 195 19.75 -14.54 68.72
CA ILE A 195 19.74 -14.09 70.12
C ILE A 195 19.13 -15.17 71.03
N GLY A 196 18.05 -15.82 70.60
CA GLY A 196 17.43 -16.90 71.36
C GLY A 196 18.35 -18.11 71.55
N VAL A 197 19.16 -18.44 70.55
CA VAL A 197 20.20 -19.48 70.66
C VAL A 197 21.38 -19.02 71.50
N ALA A 198 21.76 -17.74 71.46
CA ALA A 198 22.87 -17.21 72.25
C ALA A 198 22.54 -17.00 73.73
N LEU A 199 21.25 -16.92 74.09
CA LEU A 199 20.76 -16.79 75.46
C LEU A 199 20.45 -18.13 76.15
N PHE A 200 20.56 -19.25 75.42
CA PHE A 200 20.40 -20.62 75.92
C PHE A 200 21.75 -21.34 75.96
#